data_AF-A0A820RU28-F1
#
_entry.id   AF-A0A820RU28-F1
#
_cell.length_a   1.000
_cell.length_b   1.000
_cell.length_c   1.000
_cell.angle_alpha   90.00
_cell.angle_beta   90.00
_cell.angle_gamma   90.00
#
_symmetry.space_group_name_H-M   'P 1'
#
loop_
_entity.id
_entity.type
_entity.pdbx_description
1 polymer ?
#
loop_
_entity_poly.entity_id
_entity_poly.type
_entity_poly.pdbx_seq_one_letter_code
_entity_poly.pdbx_strand_id
1 'polypeptide(L)'
;NLRELKLYGNKIEQIENLDCLTQLQTLQLQYNDIEKIGFGLVYLTRLQLLRIDSNNLTSIRSEEISKLSQLKILDVSDCSIENLDVYSDLFE
;
A
#
# COMPACT_ATOMS: atom_id res chain seq x y z
N ASN A 1 -11.04 16.37 2.16
CA ASN A 1 -11.87 15.49 3.03
C ASN A 1 -12.25 14.16 2.38
N LEU A 2 -11.45 13.63 1.44
CA LEU A 2 -11.73 12.33 0.83
C LEU A 2 -11.50 11.22 1.86
N ARG A 3 -12.41 10.24 1.93
CA ARG A 3 -12.33 9.08 2.85
C ARG A 3 -12.16 7.75 2.13
N GLU A 4 -12.59 7.68 0.88
CA GLU A 4 -12.52 6.49 0.06
C GLU A 4 -12.00 6.87 -1.32
N LEU A 5 -11.01 6.13 -1.79
CA LEU A 5 -10.42 6.28 -3.12
C LEU A 5 -10.38 4.91 -3.79
N LYS A 6 -11.08 4.81 -4.92
CA LYS A 6 -11.23 3.60 -5.72
C LYS A 6 -10.53 3.80 -7.06
N LEU A 7 -9.46 3.05 -7.28
CA LEU A 7 -8.60 3.12 -8.45
C LEU A 7 -8.32 1.72 -9.03
N TYR A 8 -9.12 0.73 -8.65
CA TYR A 8 -8.97 -0.63 -9.15
C TYR A 8 -9.25 -0.75 -10.65
N GLY A 9 -8.62 -1.71 -11.32
CA GLY A 9 -8.83 -1.98 -12.74
C GLY A 9 -8.27 -0.90 -13.68
N ASN A 10 -7.14 -0.29 -13.31
CA ASN A 10 -6.41 0.67 -14.13
C ASN A 10 -5.03 0.10 -14.51
N LYS A 11 -4.11 0.98 -14.94
CA LYS A 11 -2.72 0.66 -15.29
C LYS A 11 -1.75 1.45 -14.41
N ILE A 12 -2.05 1.51 -13.12
CA ILE A 12 -1.23 2.26 -12.17
C ILE A 12 0.00 1.41 -11.86
N GLU A 13 1.18 1.99 -12.08
CA GLU A 13 2.46 1.34 -11.79
C GLU A 13 3.07 1.80 -10.47
N GLN A 14 2.70 3.01 -10.00
CA GLN A 14 3.30 3.64 -8.82
C GLN A 14 2.24 4.29 -7.92
N ILE A 15 2.47 4.19 -6.62
CA ILE A 15 1.66 4.86 -5.59
C ILE A 15 2.37 6.15 -5.19
N GLU A 16 1.88 7.28 -5.66
CA GLU A 16 2.44 8.61 -5.38
C GLU A 16 1.36 9.68 -5.28
N ASN A 17 1.73 10.87 -4.80
CA ASN A 17 0.85 12.06 -4.71
C ASN A 17 -0.41 11.87 -3.83
N LEU A 18 -0.32 11.03 -2.81
CA LEU A 18 -1.40 10.79 -1.84
C LEU A 18 -1.20 11.52 -0.49
N ASP A 19 -0.14 12.32 -0.37
CA ASP A 19 0.25 13.04 0.85
C ASP A 19 -0.83 13.97 1.39
N CYS A 20 -1.65 14.56 0.51
CA CYS A 20 -2.75 15.42 0.90
C CYS A 20 -4.00 14.67 1.42
N LEU A 21 -4.08 13.34 1.21
CA LEU A 21 -5.26 12.52 1.53
C LEU A 21 -5.23 11.98 2.98
N THR A 22 -4.82 12.82 3.94
CA THR A 22 -4.64 12.43 5.36
C THR A 22 -5.91 11.93 6.07
N GLN A 23 -7.08 12.11 5.47
CA GLN A 23 -8.37 11.62 5.98
C GLN A 23 -8.84 10.32 5.32
N LEU A 24 -8.05 9.74 4.41
CA LEU A 24 -8.40 8.52 3.70
C LEU A 24 -8.46 7.34 4.66
N GLN A 25 -9.50 6.52 4.50
CA GLN A 25 -9.79 5.34 5.31
C GLN A 25 -9.79 4.07 4.46
N THR A 26 -10.16 4.17 3.18
CA THR A 26 -10.23 3.05 2.24
C THR A 26 -9.49 3.42 0.96
N LEU A 27 -8.51 2.60 0.59
CA LEU A 27 -7.78 2.69 -0.68
C LEU A 27 -7.86 1.34 -1.41
N GLN A 28 -8.41 1.37 -2.62
CA GLN A 28 -8.59 0.19 -3.47
C GLN A 28 -7.79 0.37 -4.75
N LEU A 29 -6.73 -0.43 -4.89
CA LEU A 29 -5.76 -0.42 -5.98
C LEU A 29 -5.65 -1.79 -6.67
N GLN A 30 -6.54 -2.73 -6.37
CA GLN A 30 -6.49 -4.06 -6.95
C GLN A 30 -6.64 -4.06 -8.48
N TYR A 31 -6.08 -5.06 -9.16
CA TYR A 31 -6.06 -5.13 -10.63
C TYR A 31 -5.37 -3.89 -11.25
N ASN A 32 -4.11 -3.67 -10.89
CA ASN A 32 -3.22 -2.67 -11.48
C ASN A 32 -1.84 -3.32 -11.75
N ASP A 33 -0.84 -2.51 -12.10
CA ASP A 33 0.50 -2.97 -12.47
C ASP A 33 1.56 -2.58 -11.41
N ILE A 34 1.16 -2.44 -10.14
CA ILE A 34 2.05 -1.93 -9.09
C ILE A 34 3.09 -2.97 -8.70
N GLU A 35 4.38 -2.60 -8.81
CA GLU A 35 5.50 -3.50 -8.49
C GLU A 35 6.04 -3.34 -7.06
N LYS A 36 5.80 -2.17 -6.44
CA LYS A 36 6.28 -1.80 -5.09
C LYS A 36 5.33 -0.83 -4.41
N ILE A 37 5.21 -0.90 -3.08
CA ILE A 37 4.41 0.06 -2.31
C ILE A 37 5.12 1.41 -2.25
N GLY A 38 6.43 1.42 -1.97
CA GLY A 38 7.21 2.64 -1.79
C GLY A 38 6.73 3.48 -0.61
N PHE A 39 7.05 4.78 -0.64
CA PHE A 39 6.71 5.72 0.43
C PHE A 39 5.41 6.50 0.20
N GLY A 40 4.64 6.19 -0.85
CA GLY A 40 3.43 6.95 -1.19
C GLY A 40 2.31 6.87 -0.15
N LEU A 41 2.31 5.83 0.70
CA LEU A 41 1.26 5.60 1.69
C LEU A 41 1.57 6.15 3.08
N VAL A 42 2.80 6.61 3.36
CA VAL A 42 3.25 6.92 4.73
C VAL A 42 2.45 8.04 5.42
N TYR A 43 1.77 8.88 4.65
CA TYR A 43 0.93 9.97 5.16
C TYR A 43 -0.51 9.53 5.50
N LEU A 44 -0.93 8.35 5.04
CA LEU A 44 -2.30 7.84 5.19
C LEU A 44 -2.50 7.19 6.56
N THR A 45 -2.16 7.91 7.62
CA THR A 45 -2.19 7.42 9.02
C THR A 45 -3.58 6.99 9.51
N ARG A 46 -4.65 7.38 8.80
CA ARG A 46 -6.04 7.00 9.08
C ARG A 46 -6.56 5.85 8.22
N LEU A 47 -5.73 5.30 7.33
CA LEU A 47 -6.11 4.21 6.44
C LEU A 47 -6.46 2.97 7.26
N GLN A 48 -7.60 2.37 6.97
CA GLN A 48 -8.11 1.18 7.65
C GLN A 48 -8.15 -0.04 6.72
N LEU A 49 -8.36 0.20 5.42
CA LEU A 49 -8.39 -0.82 4.40
C LEU A 49 -7.49 -0.41 3.24
N LEU A 50 -6.53 -1.29 2.92
CA LEU A 50 -5.70 -1.23 1.73
C LEU A 50 -5.90 -2.54 0.95
N ARG A 51 -6.41 -2.41 -0.28
CA ARG A 51 -6.43 -3.50 -1.24
C ARG A 51 -5.45 -3.21 -2.36
N ILE A 52 -4.47 -4.09 -2.50
CA ILE A 52 -3.47 -4.06 -3.58
C ILE A 52 -3.34 -5.45 -4.22
N ASP A 53 -4.31 -6.33 -3.99
CA ASP A 53 -4.39 -7.65 -4.60
C ASP A 53 -4.39 -7.61 -6.13
N SER A 54 -3.95 -8.68 -6.78
CA SER A 54 -3.80 -8.78 -8.24
C SER A 54 -2.97 -7.61 -8.82
N ASN A 55 -1.76 -7.42 -8.28
CA ASN A 55 -0.72 -6.51 -8.77
C ASN A 55 0.61 -7.28 -8.93
N ASN A 56 1.63 -6.63 -9.47
CA ASN A 56 2.96 -7.21 -9.70
C ASN A 56 3.91 -7.07 -8.50
N LEU A 57 3.37 -6.94 -7.28
CA LEU A 57 4.14 -6.64 -6.08
C LEU A 57 5.07 -7.81 -5.72
N THR A 58 6.37 -7.57 -5.65
CA THR A 58 7.40 -8.61 -5.42
C THR A 58 7.92 -8.66 -3.99
N SER A 59 7.78 -7.57 -3.24
CA SER A 59 8.20 -7.46 -1.85
C SER A 59 7.38 -6.40 -1.12
N ILE A 60 7.35 -6.51 0.20
CA ILE A 60 6.82 -5.50 1.11
C ILE A 60 7.87 -5.25 2.18
N ARG A 61 8.24 -3.99 2.38
CA ARG A 61 9.14 -3.59 3.45
C ARG A 61 8.38 -2.98 4.61
N SER A 62 8.87 -3.16 5.82
CA SER A 62 8.17 -2.74 7.03
C SER A 62 7.97 -1.22 7.08
N GLU A 63 8.96 -0.44 6.65
CA GLU A 63 8.94 1.02 6.64
C GLU A 63 7.84 1.59 5.73
N GLU A 64 7.49 0.90 4.64
CA GLU A 64 6.47 1.33 3.65
C GLU A 64 5.06 1.35 4.25
N ILE A 65 4.78 0.45 5.21
CA ILE A 65 3.46 0.29 5.83
C ILE A 65 3.45 0.62 7.33
N SER A 66 4.61 0.83 7.97
CA SER A 66 4.75 1.07 9.41
C SER A 66 3.94 2.26 9.94
N LYS A 67 3.68 3.27 9.09
CA LYS A 67 2.92 4.47 9.46
C LYS A 67 1.41 4.30 9.37
N LEU A 68 0.93 3.23 8.75
CA LEU A 68 -0.49 2.90 8.61
C LEU A 68 -1.04 2.31 9.92
N SER A 69 -0.89 3.06 11.02
CA SER A 69 -1.19 2.62 12.38
C SER A 69 -2.66 2.26 12.65
N GLN A 70 -3.57 2.62 11.74
CA GLN A 70 -5.00 2.31 11.81
C GLN A 70 -5.40 1.19 10.84
N LEU A 71 -4.45 0.59 10.11
CA LEU A 71 -4.72 -0.43 9.11
C LEU A 71 -5.25 -1.69 9.79
N LYS A 72 -6.41 -2.14 9.33
CA LYS A 72 -7.09 -3.34 9.83
C LYS A 72 -7.08 -4.46 8.80
N ILE A 73 -7.10 -4.09 7.52
CA ILE A 73 -7.15 -5.01 6.39
C ILE A 73 -6.08 -4.58 5.40
N LEU A 74 -5.14 -5.48 5.16
CA LEU A 74 -4.18 -5.43 4.06
C LEU A 74 -4.43 -6.67 3.20
N ASP A 75 -4.91 -6.46 1.98
CA ASP A 75 -5.05 -7.53 0.99
C ASP A 75 -3.97 -7.39 -0.07
N VAL A 76 -3.09 -8.38 -0.09
CA VAL A 76 -1.95 -8.53 -1.01
C VAL A 76 -1.99 -9.89 -1.71
N SER A 77 -3.17 -10.52 -1.75
CA SER A 77 -3.38 -11.79 -2.43
C SER A 77 -3.15 -11.64 -3.93
N ASP A 78 -2.75 -12.73 -4.61
CA ASP A 78 -2.48 -12.72 -6.06
C ASP A 78 -1.41 -11.69 -6.48
N CYS A 79 -0.43 -11.47 -5.60
CA CYS A 79 0.82 -10.77 -5.90
C CYS A 79 1.97 -11.78 -6.03
N SER A 80 3.10 -11.34 -6.57
CA SER A 80 4.32 -12.14 -6.75
C SER A 80 5.29 -12.00 -5.56
N ILE A 81 4.77 -11.92 -4.32
CA ILE A 81 5.60 -11.66 -3.13
C ILE A 81 6.44 -12.91 -2.83
N GLU A 82 7.74 -12.83 -3.10
CA GLU A 82 8.69 -13.90 -2.80
C GLU A 82 9.33 -13.72 -1.42
N ASN A 83 9.44 -12.48 -0.95
CA ASN A 83 10.03 -12.13 0.34
C ASN A 83 9.16 -11.12 1.09
N LEU A 84 8.88 -11.42 2.36
CA LEU A 84 8.39 -10.45 3.32
C LEU A 84 9.60 -9.98 4.12
N ASP A 85 10.17 -8.83 3.75
CA ASP A 85 11.35 -8.32 4.45
C ASP A 85 10.90 -7.56 5.70
N VAL A 86 10.59 -8.33 6.74
CA VAL A 86 10.16 -7.84 8.05
C VAL A 86 11.34 -7.51 8.99
N TYR A 87 12.58 -7.72 8.53
CA TYR A 87 13.78 -7.55 9.36
C TYR A 87 15.00 -7.06 8.56
N SER A 88 15.00 -5.82 8.06
CA SER A 88 16.22 -5.24 7.47
C SER A 88 16.98 -4.25 8.37
N ASP A 89 16.37 -3.72 9.44
CA ASP A 89 16.96 -2.58 10.15
C ASP A 89 17.58 -2.93 11.53
N LEU A 90 17.79 -4.22 11.84
CA LEU A 90 18.49 -4.64 13.06
C LEU A 90 19.99 -4.88 12.88
N PHE A 91 20.52 -4.67 11.67
CA PHE A 91 21.94 -4.81 11.37
C PHE A 91 22.46 -3.70 10.44
N GLU A 92 22.33 -2.45 10.87
CA GLU A 92 23.30 -1.39 10.54
C GLU A 92 23.73 -0.66 11.83
#